data_AF-A0A1E4RSH7-F1
#
_entry.id   AF-A0A1E4RSH7-F1
#
_cell.length_a   1.000
_cell.length_b   1.000
_cell.length_c   1.000
_cell.angle_alpha   90.00
_cell.angle_beta   90.00
_cell.angle_gamma   90.00
#
_symmetry.space_group_name_H-M   'P 1'
#
loop_
_entity.id
_entity.type
_entity.pdbx_description
1 polymer ?
#
loop_
_entity_poly.entity_id
_entity_poly.type
_entity_poly.pdbx_seq_one_letter_code
_entity_poly.pdbx_strand_id
1 'polypeptide(L)'
;MYGKVKNFGEQTPFIQQEQDNKNKTTRTTRQEQQDNKKMLRHARLLRPSLKSSSWSYVARRFQSTNVYNDTMSLLKQDLKQAMIKKENLTKNTIRCIMSDIKNSEIDGAQQNEFNLYKVLNKMIKQRHQSSIDYQNQNRQDLADNEIKEIEVIEKFVKSLKIASNDEIIEKLTLFLSDLKAKDHNLHMSKIFPLILDDLAKLWNSSVDLVKPFVPRVYKQVFQK
;
A
#
# COMPACT_ATOMS: atom_id res chain seq x y z
N MET A 1 34.37 69.43 -95.03
CA MET A 1 34.03 70.61 -94.21
C MET A 1 32.99 70.19 -93.18
N TYR A 2 33.36 70.22 -91.88
CA TYR A 2 32.52 70.13 -90.65
C TYR A 2 31.62 68.87 -90.51
N GLY A 3 31.64 68.03 -89.46
CA GLY A 3 31.82 68.25 -88.02
C GLY A 3 30.46 68.20 -87.31
N LYS A 4 30.18 67.21 -86.44
CA LYS A 4 29.35 67.30 -85.20
C LYS A 4 28.98 65.94 -84.54
N VAL A 5 29.53 65.75 -83.34
CA VAL A 5 28.93 65.38 -82.02
C VAL A 5 27.63 64.55 -81.91
N LYS A 6 27.75 63.41 -81.17
CA LYS A 6 26.84 62.67 -80.23
C LYS A 6 25.40 62.28 -80.67
N ASN A 7 24.99 61.02 -80.42
CA ASN A 7 24.24 60.55 -79.22
C ASN A 7 23.40 59.27 -79.46
N PHE A 8 23.24 58.47 -78.37
CA PHE A 8 22.18 57.51 -77.99
C PHE A 8 21.59 56.57 -79.06
N GLY A 9 21.45 55.26 -78.86
CA GLY A 9 21.56 54.41 -77.69
C GLY A 9 20.78 53.12 -78.00
N GLU A 10 21.08 52.02 -77.33
CA GLU A 10 20.17 50.88 -77.22
C GLU A 10 20.61 49.98 -76.06
N GLN A 11 19.63 49.63 -75.22
CA GLN A 11 19.76 48.98 -73.92
C GLN A 11 19.78 47.46 -74.08
N THR A 12 20.65 46.78 -73.32
CA THR A 12 20.84 45.33 -73.30
C THR A 12 19.92 44.60 -72.29
N PRO A 13 19.57 43.32 -72.53
CA PRO A 13 18.57 42.58 -71.76
C PRO A 13 19.19 41.90 -70.54
N PHE A 14 18.82 42.32 -69.33
CA PHE A 14 19.26 41.67 -68.07
C PHE A 14 18.11 41.39 -67.08
N ILE A 15 16.89 41.85 -67.37
CA ILE A 15 15.79 41.87 -66.37
C ILE A 15 14.87 40.62 -66.43
N GLN A 16 14.91 39.81 -67.49
CA GLN A 16 14.05 38.61 -67.59
C GLN A 16 14.58 37.37 -66.84
N GLN A 17 15.88 37.24 -66.54
CA GLN A 17 16.43 36.02 -65.91
C GLN A 17 16.28 35.98 -64.37
N GLU A 18 16.11 37.12 -63.70
CA GLU A 18 16.00 37.14 -62.24
C GLU A 18 14.60 36.79 -61.70
N GLN A 19 13.53 37.02 -62.48
CA GLN A 19 12.17 36.76 -62.01
C GLN A 19 11.81 35.26 -62.07
N ASP A 20 12.33 34.52 -63.05
CA ASP A 20 12.11 33.08 -63.17
C ASP A 20 12.86 32.27 -62.10
N ASN A 21 14.03 32.74 -61.66
CA ASN A 21 14.81 32.10 -60.59
C ASN A 21 14.17 32.28 -59.19
N LYS A 22 13.50 33.41 -58.93
CA LYS A 22 12.76 33.64 -57.66
C LYS A 22 11.51 32.77 -57.55
N ASN A 23 10.84 32.50 -58.67
CA ASN A 23 9.64 31.66 -58.72
C ASN A 23 9.95 30.15 -58.65
N LYS A 24 11.11 29.69 -59.14
CA LYS A 24 11.59 28.31 -58.92
C LYS A 24 11.91 28.04 -57.45
N THR A 25 12.58 28.99 -56.78
CA THR A 25 13.06 28.81 -55.38
C THR A 25 11.91 28.76 -54.36
N THR A 26 10.80 29.46 -54.61
CA THR A 26 9.61 29.48 -53.74
C THR A 26 8.70 28.25 -53.91
N ARG A 27 8.77 27.56 -55.05
CA ARG A 27 8.00 26.33 -55.31
C ARG A 27 8.64 25.11 -54.65
N THR A 28 9.97 25.03 -54.66
CA THR A 28 10.74 23.95 -54.02
C THR A 28 10.58 23.97 -52.50
N THR A 29 10.59 25.15 -51.88
CA THR A 29 10.43 25.32 -50.42
C THR A 29 9.01 24.98 -49.91
N ARG A 30 7.96 25.20 -50.70
CA ARG A 30 6.58 24.78 -50.33
C ARG A 30 6.37 23.27 -50.46
N GLN A 31 6.98 22.64 -51.47
CA GLN A 31 6.93 21.19 -51.66
C GLN A 31 7.71 20.46 -50.56
N GLU A 32 8.93 20.92 -50.23
CA GLU A 32 9.71 20.42 -49.09
C GLU A 32 9.00 20.62 -47.74
N GLN A 33 8.27 21.71 -47.53
CA GLN A 33 7.49 21.91 -46.30
C GLN A 33 6.24 21.01 -46.21
N GLN A 34 5.61 20.67 -47.34
CA GLN A 34 4.52 19.70 -47.39
C GLN A 34 5.01 18.26 -47.17
N ASP A 35 6.14 17.90 -47.78
CA ASP A 35 6.76 16.58 -47.64
C ASP A 35 7.36 16.39 -46.24
N ASN A 36 7.94 17.43 -45.64
CA ASN A 36 8.35 17.42 -44.22
C ASN A 36 7.14 17.32 -43.27
N LYS A 37 6.00 17.95 -43.57
CA LYS A 37 4.76 17.76 -42.80
C LYS A 37 4.19 16.34 -42.94
N LYS A 38 4.34 15.67 -44.09
CA LYS A 38 3.98 14.25 -44.28
C LYS A 38 4.96 13.33 -43.54
N MET A 39 6.26 13.57 -43.62
CA MET A 39 7.30 12.84 -42.88
C MET A 39 7.10 12.96 -41.35
N LEU A 40 6.71 14.14 -40.84
CA LEU A 40 6.39 14.36 -39.42
C LEU A 40 5.07 13.72 -38.96
N ARG A 41 4.16 13.38 -39.88
CA ARG A 41 2.94 12.60 -39.58
C ARG A 41 3.21 11.09 -39.52
N HIS A 42 4.21 10.60 -40.26
CA HIS A 42 4.63 9.20 -40.24
C HIS A 42 5.74 8.90 -39.22
N ALA A 43 6.51 9.91 -38.80
CA ALA A 43 7.42 9.83 -37.64
C ALA A 43 6.68 9.81 -36.28
N ARG A 44 5.34 9.81 -36.29
CA ARG A 44 4.48 9.50 -35.11
C ARG A 44 4.13 8.02 -35.01
N LEU A 45 4.83 7.11 -35.70
CA LEU A 45 4.63 5.67 -35.53
C LEU A 45 5.87 4.91 -35.05
N LEU A 46 6.94 5.62 -34.71
CA LEU A 46 8.06 5.07 -33.94
C LEU A 46 8.45 6.07 -32.84
N ARG A 47 7.56 6.24 -31.86
CA ARG A 47 8.03 6.52 -30.50
C ARG A 47 8.67 5.22 -30.02
N PRO A 48 9.98 5.16 -29.70
CA PRO A 48 10.36 4.24 -28.65
C PRO A 48 9.50 4.66 -27.46
N SER A 49 8.65 3.78 -26.96
CA SER A 49 7.92 4.06 -25.72
C SER A 49 8.94 4.06 -24.58
N LEU A 50 9.73 5.12 -24.49
CA LEU A 50 10.34 5.58 -23.26
C LEU A 50 9.20 6.13 -22.39
N LYS A 51 8.29 5.23 -21.97
CA LYS A 51 7.81 5.21 -20.60
C LYS A 51 8.94 4.60 -19.76
N SER A 52 10.13 5.16 -19.85
CA SER A 52 11.15 4.94 -18.85
C SER A 52 10.66 5.62 -17.57
N SER A 53 10.72 4.88 -16.48
CA SER A 53 10.71 5.42 -15.13
C SER A 53 9.40 5.99 -14.60
N SER A 54 8.31 5.25 -14.81
CA SER A 54 7.27 5.12 -13.77
C SER A 54 6.82 3.66 -13.60
N TRP A 55 7.74 2.72 -13.86
CA TRP A 55 7.60 1.31 -13.49
C TRP A 55 8.55 0.93 -12.34
N SER A 56 9.32 1.88 -11.80
CA SER A 56 10.19 1.70 -10.64
C SER A 56 9.52 1.94 -9.28
N TYR A 57 8.20 2.18 -9.23
CA TYR A 57 7.42 2.30 -7.98
C TYR A 57 6.30 1.26 -7.82
N VAL A 58 6.32 0.15 -8.58
CA VAL A 58 5.31 -0.92 -8.44
C VAL A 58 5.93 -2.30 -8.20
N ALA A 59 7.20 -2.36 -7.81
CA ALA A 59 7.70 -3.50 -7.05
C ALA A 59 7.61 -3.17 -5.55
N ARG A 60 6.39 -2.88 -5.05
CA ARG A 60 6.08 -3.16 -3.64
C ARG A 60 6.31 -4.65 -3.51
N ARG A 61 7.52 -5.06 -3.10
CA ARG A 61 7.79 -6.45 -2.77
C ARG A 61 6.81 -6.80 -1.66
N PHE A 62 5.75 -7.53 -2.03
CA PHE A 62 4.91 -8.29 -1.11
C PHE A 62 5.83 -9.34 -0.48
N GLN A 63 6.62 -8.94 0.51
CA GLN A 63 7.30 -9.88 1.38
C GLN A 63 6.35 -10.15 2.53
N SER A 64 5.79 -11.34 2.53
CA SER A 64 5.14 -11.86 3.71
C SER A 64 6.19 -12.21 4.76
N THR A 65 5.85 -12.05 6.03
CA THR A 65 6.74 -12.48 7.12
C THR A 65 6.75 -13.99 7.24
N ASN A 66 7.83 -14.56 7.78
CA ASN A 66 7.92 -16.02 7.98
C ASN A 66 6.79 -16.54 8.87
N VAL A 67 6.48 -15.82 9.95
CA VAL A 67 5.38 -16.15 10.88
C VAL A 67 4.02 -16.16 10.16
N TYR A 68 3.78 -15.20 9.26
CA TYR A 68 2.58 -15.20 8.43
C TYR A 68 2.50 -16.46 7.55
N ASN A 69 3.61 -16.83 6.88
CA ASN A 69 3.62 -18.00 6.01
C ASN A 69 3.40 -19.30 6.79
N ASP A 70 4.02 -19.43 7.97
CA ASP A 70 3.87 -20.59 8.85
C ASP A 70 2.44 -20.77 9.32
N THR A 71 1.79 -19.69 9.76
CA THR A 71 0.39 -19.72 10.18
C THR A 71 -0.57 -19.99 9.03
N MET A 72 -0.28 -19.48 7.82
CA MET A 72 -1.08 -19.82 6.65
C MET A 72 -0.94 -21.29 6.24
N SER A 73 0.26 -21.86 6.40
CA SER A 73 0.48 -23.29 6.21
C SER A 73 -0.32 -24.10 7.23
N LEU A 74 -0.27 -23.72 8.51
CA LEU A 74 -1.03 -24.34 9.60
C LEU A 74 -2.54 -24.31 9.34
N LEU A 75 -3.10 -23.17 8.94
CA LEU A 75 -4.52 -23.04 8.58
C LEU A 75 -4.93 -24.03 7.48
N LYS A 76 -4.11 -24.18 6.43
CA LYS A 76 -4.37 -25.13 5.34
C LYS A 76 -4.28 -26.58 5.81
N GLN A 77 -3.31 -26.90 6.67
CA GLN A 77 -3.16 -28.23 7.25
C GLN A 77 -4.36 -28.58 8.14
N ASP A 78 -4.73 -27.69 9.05
CA ASP A 78 -5.87 -27.88 9.96
C ASP A 78 -7.19 -27.95 9.18
N LEU A 79 -7.36 -27.17 8.11
CA LEU A 79 -8.52 -27.29 7.22
C LEU A 79 -8.62 -28.69 6.62
N LYS A 80 -7.50 -29.24 6.13
CA LYS A 80 -7.46 -30.61 5.58
C LYS A 80 -7.81 -31.63 6.65
N GLN A 81 -7.27 -31.49 7.86
CA GLN A 81 -7.58 -32.39 8.98
C GLN A 81 -9.06 -32.31 9.38
N ALA A 82 -9.63 -31.11 9.48
CA ALA A 82 -11.05 -30.92 9.79
C ALA A 82 -11.96 -31.55 8.71
N MET A 83 -11.56 -31.51 7.44
CA MET A 83 -12.26 -32.20 6.36
C MET A 83 -12.22 -33.72 6.51
N ILE A 84 -11.06 -34.30 6.87
CA ILE A 84 -10.90 -35.75 7.09
C ILE A 84 -11.73 -36.21 8.29
N LYS A 85 -11.67 -35.47 9.40
CA LYS A 85 -12.42 -35.76 10.64
C LYS A 85 -13.90 -35.41 10.56
N LYS A 86 -14.36 -34.81 9.46
CA LYS A 86 -15.73 -34.31 9.26
C LYS A 86 -16.20 -33.32 10.34
N GLU A 87 -15.27 -32.54 10.90
CA GLU A 87 -15.54 -31.49 11.89
C GLU A 87 -16.11 -30.25 11.19
N ASN A 88 -17.43 -30.18 11.05
CA ASN A 88 -18.07 -29.12 10.27
C ASN A 88 -17.86 -27.72 10.84
N LEU A 89 -17.90 -27.56 12.17
CA LEU A 89 -17.69 -26.28 12.85
C LEU A 89 -16.27 -25.76 12.56
N THR A 90 -15.25 -26.51 12.97
CA THR A 90 -13.83 -26.17 12.74
C THR A 90 -13.54 -25.85 11.28
N LYS A 91 -14.04 -26.68 10.35
CA LYS A 91 -13.88 -26.50 8.90
C LYS A 91 -14.47 -25.18 8.42
N ASN A 92 -15.68 -24.84 8.86
CA ASN A 92 -16.35 -23.61 8.44
C ASN A 92 -15.65 -22.39 9.03
N THR A 93 -15.29 -22.42 10.31
CA THR A 93 -14.54 -21.35 10.97
C THR A 93 -13.20 -21.08 10.27
N ILE A 94 -12.42 -22.12 9.95
CA ILE A 94 -11.15 -21.95 9.24
C ILE A 94 -11.34 -21.31 7.86
N ARG A 95 -12.40 -21.66 7.12
CA ARG A 95 -12.70 -21.02 5.83
C ARG A 95 -13.12 -19.56 5.98
N CYS A 96 -13.85 -19.21 7.02
CA CYS A 96 -14.16 -17.83 7.35
C CYS A 96 -12.86 -17.05 7.64
N ILE A 97 -11.96 -17.61 8.46
CA ILE A 97 -10.65 -17.01 8.74
C ILE A 97 -9.89 -16.74 7.43
N MET A 98 -9.76 -17.74 6.56
CA MET A 98 -9.05 -17.58 5.29
C MET A 98 -9.69 -16.52 4.38
N SER A 99 -11.03 -16.43 4.37
CA SER A 99 -11.76 -15.42 3.61
C SER A 99 -11.50 -14.01 4.16
N ASP A 100 -11.55 -13.83 5.48
CA ASP A 100 -11.31 -12.53 6.12
C ASP A 100 -9.86 -12.05 5.96
N ILE A 101 -8.89 -12.97 6.01
CA ILE A 101 -7.48 -12.65 5.70
C ILE A 101 -7.37 -12.14 4.26
N LYS A 102 -7.96 -12.87 3.30
CA LYS A 102 -7.93 -12.48 1.89
C LYS A 102 -8.64 -11.14 1.64
N ASN A 103 -9.77 -10.90 2.29
CA ASN A 103 -10.47 -9.62 2.21
C ASN A 103 -9.58 -8.48 2.73
N SER A 104 -8.89 -8.69 3.85
CA SER A 104 -7.93 -7.70 4.38
C SER A 104 -6.78 -7.41 3.41
N GLU A 105 -6.29 -8.41 2.67
CA GLU A 105 -5.24 -8.24 1.66
C GLU A 105 -5.73 -7.44 0.45
N ILE A 106 -6.98 -7.69 0.03
CA ILE A 106 -7.64 -6.92 -1.04
C ILE A 106 -7.77 -5.45 -0.64
N ASP A 107 -8.10 -5.19 0.63
CA ASP A 107 -8.16 -3.84 1.20
C ASP A 107 -6.77 -3.16 1.33
N GLY A 108 -5.69 -3.88 0.99
CA GLY A 108 -4.33 -3.36 0.94
C GLY A 108 -3.51 -3.61 2.21
N ALA A 109 -3.98 -4.45 3.13
CA ALA A 109 -3.18 -4.84 4.29
C ALA A 109 -1.94 -5.64 3.86
N GLN A 110 -0.84 -5.43 4.58
CA GLN A 110 0.39 -6.18 4.37
C GLN A 110 0.28 -7.59 4.96
N GLN A 111 0.94 -8.56 4.33
CA GLN A 111 0.99 -9.96 4.78
C GLN A 111 1.98 -10.15 5.93
N ASN A 112 1.68 -9.57 7.09
CA ASN A 112 2.47 -9.69 8.30
C ASN A 112 1.66 -10.29 9.46
N GLU A 113 2.36 -10.75 10.49
CA GLU A 113 1.79 -11.35 11.68
C GLU A 113 0.91 -10.38 12.46
N PHE A 114 1.24 -9.08 12.45
CA PHE A 114 0.49 -8.07 13.17
C PHE A 114 -0.88 -7.77 12.53
N ASN A 115 -0.96 -7.71 11.19
CA ASN A 115 -2.24 -7.54 10.51
C ASN A 115 -3.08 -8.81 10.64
N LEU A 116 -2.46 -9.99 10.54
CA LEU A 116 -3.14 -11.25 10.81
C LEU A 116 -3.72 -11.28 12.23
N TYR A 117 -2.96 -10.88 13.24
CA TYR A 117 -3.43 -10.73 14.61
C TYR A 117 -4.60 -9.75 14.74
N LYS A 118 -4.55 -8.60 14.04
CA LYS A 118 -5.66 -7.62 14.02
C LYS A 118 -6.93 -8.25 13.42
N VAL A 119 -6.82 -8.99 12.31
CA VAL A 119 -7.96 -9.67 11.68
C VAL A 119 -8.56 -10.72 12.62
N LEU A 120 -7.75 -11.61 13.18
CA LEU A 120 -8.24 -12.66 14.08
C LEU A 120 -8.90 -12.09 15.34
N ASN A 121 -8.32 -11.05 15.96
CA ASN A 121 -8.94 -10.39 17.11
C ASN A 121 -10.25 -9.68 16.76
N LYS A 122 -10.34 -9.09 15.56
CA LYS A 122 -11.61 -8.52 15.07
C LYS A 122 -12.68 -9.62 14.99
N MET A 123 -12.34 -10.78 14.44
CA MET A 123 -13.25 -11.93 14.36
C MET A 123 -13.70 -12.43 15.74
N ILE A 124 -12.79 -12.52 16.72
CA ILE A 124 -13.12 -12.91 18.10
C ILE A 124 -14.12 -11.91 18.71
N LYS A 125 -13.86 -10.61 18.58
CA LYS A 125 -14.75 -9.56 19.12
C LYS A 125 -16.15 -9.62 18.51
N GLN A 126 -16.24 -9.83 17.19
CA GLN A 126 -17.52 -9.95 16.49
C GLN A 126 -18.33 -11.15 17.01
N ARG A 127 -17.70 -12.32 17.16
CA ARG A 127 -18.35 -13.52 17.68
C ARG A 127 -18.74 -13.40 19.15
N HIS A 128 -17.92 -12.76 19.97
CA HIS A 128 -18.25 -12.50 21.36
C HIS A 128 -19.49 -11.60 21.48
N GLN A 129 -19.58 -10.56 20.64
CA GLN A 129 -20.77 -9.73 20.57
C GLN A 129 -21.99 -10.52 20.11
N SER A 130 -21.88 -11.32 19.05
CA SER A 130 -22.96 -12.20 18.59
C SER A 130 -23.41 -13.20 19.67
N SER A 131 -22.47 -13.77 20.43
CA SER A 131 -22.76 -14.70 21.52
C SER A 131 -23.61 -14.04 22.61
N ILE A 132 -23.24 -12.81 23.03
CA ILE A 132 -24.04 -12.02 23.97
C ILE A 132 -25.43 -11.73 23.39
N ASP A 133 -25.52 -11.34 22.13
CA ASP A 133 -26.78 -11.02 21.48
C ASP A 133 -27.72 -12.25 21.40
N TYR A 134 -27.17 -13.45 21.16
CA TYR A 134 -27.92 -14.70 21.18
C TYR A 134 -28.34 -15.11 22.59
N GLN A 135 -27.48 -14.91 23.60
CA GLN A 135 -27.86 -15.12 25.01
C GLN A 135 -29.02 -14.22 25.42
N ASN A 136 -28.99 -12.95 25.05
CA ASN A 136 -30.05 -11.98 25.31
C ASN A 136 -31.39 -12.38 24.65
N GLN A 137 -31.35 -13.14 23.55
CA GLN A 137 -32.51 -13.67 22.84
C GLN A 137 -32.93 -15.07 23.32
N ASN A 138 -32.36 -15.58 24.42
CA ASN A 138 -32.57 -16.92 24.94
C ASN A 138 -32.22 -18.05 23.95
N ARG A 139 -31.26 -17.82 23.05
CA ARG A 139 -30.75 -18.79 22.06
C ARG A 139 -29.39 -19.33 22.46
N GLN A 140 -29.36 -20.11 23.54
CA GLN A 140 -28.12 -20.67 24.08
C GLN A 140 -27.40 -21.58 23.07
N ASP A 141 -28.15 -22.32 22.24
CA ASP A 141 -27.62 -23.18 21.19
C ASP A 141 -26.70 -22.44 20.21
N LEU A 142 -27.08 -21.22 19.83
CA LEU A 142 -26.29 -20.38 18.93
C LEU A 142 -25.13 -19.71 19.67
N ALA A 143 -25.35 -19.25 20.90
CA ALA A 143 -24.30 -18.66 21.72
C ALA A 143 -23.14 -19.64 21.97
N ASP A 144 -23.45 -20.90 22.28
CA ASP A 144 -22.46 -21.95 22.51
C ASP A 144 -21.68 -22.28 21.23
N ASN A 145 -22.32 -22.19 20.05
CA ASN A 145 -21.64 -22.37 18.78
C ASN A 145 -20.63 -21.24 18.53
N GLU A 146 -21.02 -19.98 18.77
CA GLU A 146 -20.10 -18.84 18.65
C GLU A 146 -18.89 -18.96 19.58
N ILE A 147 -19.10 -19.41 20.82
CA ILE A 147 -18.02 -19.64 21.79
C ILE A 147 -17.04 -20.71 21.28
N LYS A 148 -17.55 -21.83 20.74
CA LYS A 148 -16.70 -22.87 20.14
C LYS A 148 -15.91 -22.35 18.93
N GLU A 149 -16.50 -21.47 18.12
CA GLU A 149 -15.76 -20.83 17.02
C GLU A 149 -14.65 -19.91 17.53
N ILE A 150 -14.88 -19.18 18.63
CA ILE A 150 -13.86 -18.36 19.29
C ILE A 150 -12.67 -19.22 19.70
N GLU A 151 -12.90 -20.37 20.35
CA GLU A 151 -11.84 -21.29 20.78
C GLU A 151 -10.96 -21.75 19.60
N VAL A 152 -11.58 -22.02 18.44
CA VAL A 152 -10.85 -22.37 17.22
C VAL A 152 -9.96 -21.21 16.74
N ILE A 153 -10.47 -19.98 16.75
CA ILE A 153 -9.71 -18.80 16.33
C ILE A 153 -8.57 -18.50 17.30
N GLU A 154 -8.81 -18.63 18.61
CA GLU A 154 -7.80 -18.40 19.65
C GLU A 154 -6.58 -19.31 19.50
N LYS A 155 -6.78 -20.55 19.04
CA LYS A 155 -5.66 -21.46 18.72
C LYS A 155 -4.69 -20.82 17.73
N PHE A 156 -5.20 -20.18 16.68
CA PHE A 156 -4.38 -19.53 15.66
C PHE A 156 -3.76 -18.22 16.16
N VAL A 157 -4.48 -17.47 17.01
CA VAL A 157 -3.92 -16.28 17.67
C VAL A 157 -2.70 -16.64 18.51
N LYS A 158 -2.79 -17.70 19.34
CA LYS A 158 -1.68 -18.19 20.16
C LYS A 158 -0.49 -18.63 19.31
N SER A 159 -0.73 -19.18 18.11
CA SER A 159 0.34 -19.56 17.18
C SER A 159 1.16 -18.38 16.65
N LEU A 160 0.64 -17.15 16.69
CA LEU A 160 1.37 -15.96 16.20
C LEU A 160 2.47 -15.49 17.15
N LYS A 161 2.49 -15.97 18.41
CA LYS A 161 3.49 -15.59 19.44
C LYS A 161 3.63 -14.08 19.66
N ILE A 162 2.57 -13.33 19.38
CA ILE A 162 2.49 -11.89 19.63
C ILE A 162 2.14 -11.68 21.10
N ALA A 163 2.70 -10.64 21.72
CA ALA A 163 2.37 -10.32 23.10
C ALA A 163 0.87 -10.02 23.26
N SER A 164 0.28 -10.58 24.32
CA SER A 164 -1.11 -10.31 24.67
C SER A 164 -1.28 -8.82 25.02
N ASN A 165 -2.53 -8.33 24.94
CA ASN A 165 -2.85 -6.96 25.33
C ASN A 165 -2.44 -6.67 26.79
N ASP A 166 -2.60 -7.65 27.68
CA ASP A 166 -2.25 -7.51 29.10
C ASP A 166 -0.74 -7.44 29.30
N GLU A 167 0.02 -8.30 28.61
CA GLU A 167 1.49 -8.26 28.64
C GLU A 167 2.05 -6.94 28.10
N ILE A 168 1.43 -6.38 27.04
CA ILE A 168 1.80 -5.07 26.51
C ILE A 168 1.56 -3.97 27.56
N ILE A 169 0.43 -4.03 28.27
CA ILE A 169 0.10 -3.07 29.33
C ILE A 169 1.11 -3.15 30.48
N GLU A 170 1.48 -4.36 30.92
CA GLU A 170 2.46 -4.55 31.98
C GLU A 170 3.85 -4.00 31.59
N LYS A 171 4.35 -4.38 30.42
CA LYS A 171 5.65 -3.89 29.89
C LYS A 171 5.65 -2.38 29.74
N LEU A 172 4.55 -1.81 29.24
CA LEU A 172 4.39 -0.37 29.11
C LEU A 172 4.35 0.33 30.47
N THR A 173 3.70 -0.28 31.47
CA THR A 173 3.64 0.26 32.84
C THR A 173 5.03 0.35 33.45
N LEU A 174 5.82 -0.73 33.34
CA LEU A 174 7.21 -0.77 33.80
C LEU A 174 8.08 0.30 33.11
N PHE A 175 7.96 0.38 31.78
CA PHE A 175 8.66 1.39 31.00
C PHE A 175 8.32 2.82 31.44
N LEU A 176 7.03 3.11 31.68
CA LEU A 176 6.58 4.42 32.11
C LEU A 176 6.96 4.75 33.56
N SER A 177 7.00 3.77 34.46
CA SER A 177 7.50 4.00 35.82
C SER A 177 9.00 4.34 35.83
N ASP A 178 9.79 3.67 34.99
CA ASP A 178 11.22 3.96 34.86
C ASP A 178 11.46 5.37 34.30
N LEU A 179 10.62 5.81 33.35
CA LEU A 179 10.66 7.17 32.83
C LEU A 179 10.23 8.21 33.88
N LYS A 180 9.21 7.91 34.69
CA LYS A 180 8.78 8.78 35.79
C LYS A 180 9.91 8.99 36.81
N ALA A 181 10.69 7.95 37.11
CA ALA A 181 11.83 8.04 38.03
C ALA A 181 12.94 8.98 37.51
N LYS A 182 13.13 9.05 36.19
CA LYS A 182 14.12 9.93 35.56
C LYS A 182 13.61 11.37 35.43
N ASP A 183 12.38 11.53 34.92
CA ASP A 183 11.75 12.83 34.66
C ASP A 183 10.33 12.85 35.25
N HIS A 184 10.13 13.57 36.36
CA HIS A 184 8.84 13.64 37.04
C HIS A 184 7.75 14.39 36.24
N ASN A 185 8.12 15.36 35.40
CA ASN A 185 7.18 16.20 34.62
C ASN A 185 7.11 15.81 33.13
N LEU A 186 6.84 14.54 32.85
CA LEU A 186 6.66 14.04 31.49
C LEU A 186 5.21 14.23 31.00
N HIS A 187 5.06 14.99 29.91
CA HIS A 187 3.80 15.09 29.18
C HIS A 187 3.61 13.90 28.23
N MET A 188 2.37 13.43 28.10
CA MET A 188 1.99 12.28 27.25
C MET A 188 2.51 12.38 25.80
N SER A 189 2.53 13.58 25.21
CA SER A 189 3.02 13.81 23.84
C SER A 189 4.48 13.37 23.66
N LYS A 190 5.32 13.49 24.69
CA LYS A 190 6.72 13.07 24.65
C LYS A 190 6.91 11.55 24.73
N ILE A 191 5.89 10.80 25.12
CA ILE A 191 5.97 9.33 25.27
C ILE A 191 5.86 8.63 23.92
N PHE A 192 4.97 9.11 23.04
CA PHE A 192 4.74 8.46 21.74
C PHE A 192 6.00 8.32 20.88
N PRO A 193 6.87 9.33 20.75
CA PRO A 193 8.13 9.20 20.01
C PRO A 193 9.13 8.22 20.63
N LEU A 194 9.03 7.93 21.94
CA LEU A 194 9.92 7.00 22.63
C LEU A 194 9.55 5.53 22.34
N ILE A 195 8.31 5.28 21.93
CA ILE A 195 7.83 3.94 21.55
C ILE A 195 8.20 3.72 20.08
N LEU A 196 9.48 3.42 19.86
CA LEU A 196 10.04 3.11 18.54
C LEU A 196 9.78 1.65 18.16
N ASP A 197 9.96 1.35 16.88
CA ASP A 197 9.78 0.00 16.33
C ASP A 197 10.66 -1.05 17.00
N ASP A 198 11.88 -0.69 17.41
CA ASP A 198 12.80 -1.63 18.06
C ASP A 198 12.32 -2.05 19.45
N LEU A 199 11.74 -1.11 20.21
CA LEU A 199 11.11 -1.41 21.50
C LEU A 199 9.90 -2.32 21.31
N ALA A 200 9.07 -2.04 20.30
CA ALA A 200 7.91 -2.87 20.01
C ALA A 200 8.30 -4.30 19.60
N LYS A 201 9.36 -4.45 18.79
CA LYS A 201 9.91 -5.76 18.40
C LYS A 201 10.44 -6.55 19.59
N LEU A 202 11.14 -5.90 20.54
CA LEU A 202 11.58 -6.55 21.79
C LEU A 202 10.40 -7.13 22.59
N TRP A 203 9.22 -6.54 22.44
CA TRP A 203 8.00 -7.01 23.11
C TRP A 203 7.18 -7.97 22.25
N ASN A 204 7.68 -8.46 21.11
CA ASN A 204 6.91 -9.23 20.12
C ASN A 204 5.61 -8.52 19.70
N SER A 205 5.66 -7.20 19.55
CA SER A 205 4.51 -6.36 19.22
C SER A 205 4.85 -5.35 18.12
N SER A 206 3.83 -4.64 17.65
CA SER A 206 3.97 -3.53 16.71
C SER A 206 3.61 -2.23 17.42
N VAL A 207 4.24 -1.12 17.02
CA VAL A 207 3.95 0.21 17.58
C VAL A 207 2.46 0.53 17.49
N ASP A 208 1.78 0.10 16.42
CA ASP A 208 0.34 0.30 16.25
C ASP A 208 -0.51 -0.46 17.29
N LEU A 209 -0.02 -1.59 17.80
CA LEU A 209 -0.68 -2.34 18.86
C LEU A 209 -0.43 -1.70 20.23
N VAL A 210 0.73 -1.07 20.44
CA VAL A 210 1.09 -0.44 21.72
C VAL A 210 0.43 0.93 21.91
N LYS A 211 0.41 1.77 20.85
CA LYS A 211 -0.08 3.17 20.88
C LYS A 211 -1.45 3.35 21.57
N PRO A 212 -2.49 2.53 21.30
CA PRO A 212 -3.82 2.71 21.91
C PRO A 212 -3.82 2.55 23.44
N PHE A 213 -2.87 1.81 24.01
CA PHE A 213 -2.79 1.56 25.45
C PHE A 213 -2.10 2.69 26.22
N VAL A 214 -1.27 3.50 25.54
CA VAL A 214 -0.48 4.59 26.15
C VAL A 214 -1.34 5.54 26.99
N PRO A 215 -2.49 6.08 26.52
CA PRO A 215 -3.27 7.02 27.32
C PRO A 215 -3.82 6.40 28.60
N ARG A 216 -4.22 5.13 28.54
CA ARG A 216 -4.76 4.39 29.69
C ARG A 216 -3.68 4.20 30.75
N VAL A 217 -2.51 3.68 30.35
CA VAL A 217 -1.41 3.40 31.27
C VAL A 217 -0.80 4.69 31.82
N TYR A 218 -0.68 5.73 30.99
CA TYR A 218 -0.20 7.04 31.43
C TYR A 218 -1.02 7.59 32.60
N LYS A 219 -2.35 7.56 32.50
CA LYS A 219 -3.25 7.98 33.58
C LYS A 219 -3.01 7.17 34.85
N GLN A 220 -2.81 5.86 34.72
CA GLN A 220 -2.57 4.98 35.87
C GLN A 220 -1.23 5.25 36.59
N VAL A 221 -0.20 5.70 35.88
CA VAL A 221 1.16 5.88 36.43
C VAL A 221 1.43 7.32 36.90
N PHE A 222 0.93 8.32 36.16
CA PHE A 222 1.25 9.74 36.40
C PHE A 222 0.13 10.53 37.10
N GLN A 223 -1.12 10.06 37.05
CA GLN A 223 -2.27 10.74 37.66
C GLN A 223 -2.85 10.00 38.87
N LYS A 224 -2.15 8.98 39.37
CA LYS A 224 -2.40 8.35 40.67
C LYS A 224 -1.71 9.12 41.79
#